data_AF-A0A6P5S5M6-F1
#
_entry.id   AF-A0A6P5S5M6-F1
#
_cell.length_a   1.000
_cell.length_b   1.000
_cell.length_c   1.000
_cell.angle_alpha   90.00
_cell.angle_beta   90.00
_cell.angle_gamma   90.00
#
_symmetry.space_group_name_H-M   'P 1'
#
loop_
_entity.id
_entity.type
_entity.pdbx_description
1 polymer ?
#
loop_
_entity_poly.entity_id
_entity_poly.type
_entity_poly.pdbx_seq_one_letter_code
_entity_poly.pdbx_strand_id
1 'polypeptide(L)'
;MSSSINSSSSSRSSCGLCPFAVQVIKGRWFTVFASFLIMAGAGATYLFGVYSKDIKSTLGYDQTTLNLLGFFKDLGANVGVLSGLIGEVTPAWFVLLVGSAMNFAGYFMIWLSVIEKIAKPKVWQMCLYICLGANSQNFANTGALVTCVKNFPESRGVMLGLLKGFTGLSGAIFTQLYLAIYPNDSKSLILLIGWLPVALSVVFVYTIRPMKAVKQQNELRVFYHFLYISVSLALFILAMSLIQKQVAFSQAAYAGTSAVVCLFLFLPLAIAIREELVLWNLKKIPVDPPTEVSIEKPQEIQEIKDDSDLQVQNTKSTTCFGDICNKPERGEDYTILQALLNMDMMILFIATFCGLGSSLTAVDNLGQIGESLGYPTKTISTFVSLVSIWNYFGRVFSGFVSETLMVKWNVPRTLMMTFMLVLSSLAYLSIAFPFPGSVYVASVIIGVSFGAQLTLLFTIISELFGLKYYATLFNCGQLASPLGSYILNVKVTGMLYDREALKQLAEKGLTRSSVKELTCLGGQCYRLSFSILAAVTFFGALVSLILVMRTRKFYKGDIYKKYREAA
;
A
#
# COMPACT_ATOMS: atom_id res chain seq x y z
N MET A 1 -32.59 52.86 47.71
CA MET A 1 -31.29 52.43 47.15
C MET A 1 -31.06 51.00 47.60
N SER A 2 -31.00 49.94 46.81
CA SER A 2 -31.28 49.69 45.40
C SER A 2 -31.49 48.17 45.31
N SER A 3 -32.71 47.72 45.06
CA SER A 3 -33.06 46.31 44.87
C SER A 3 -33.13 46.00 43.38
N SER A 4 -32.10 45.38 42.82
CA SER A 4 -32.07 44.95 41.41
C SER A 4 -32.25 43.44 41.30
N ILE A 5 -33.52 43.06 41.13
CA ILE A 5 -34.09 42.09 40.17
C ILE A 5 -33.11 41.06 39.58
N ASN A 6 -33.38 39.79 39.92
CA ASN A 6 -33.02 38.60 39.16
C ASN A 6 -33.52 38.70 37.71
N SER A 7 -32.62 38.60 36.73
CA SER A 7 -32.97 38.15 35.38
C SER A 7 -31.99 37.06 34.96
N SER A 8 -32.45 35.81 35.13
CA SER A 8 -31.91 34.62 34.49
C SER A 8 -32.03 34.75 32.97
N SER A 9 -30.94 35.10 32.28
CA SER A 9 -30.82 34.93 30.83
C SER A 9 -30.04 33.65 30.54
N SER A 10 -30.81 32.62 30.19
CA SER A 10 -30.38 31.40 29.54
C SER A 10 -29.56 31.70 28.27
N SER A 11 -28.24 31.50 28.34
CA SER A 11 -27.38 31.43 27.15
C SER A 11 -26.35 30.31 27.29
N ARG A 12 -26.81 29.06 27.36
CA ARG A 12 -25.95 27.88 27.25
C ARG A 12 -26.53 26.91 26.24
N SER A 13 -26.30 27.17 24.96
CA SER A 13 -26.50 26.15 23.91
C SER A 13 -25.61 26.29 22.67
N SER A 14 -24.83 27.37 22.48
CA SER A 14 -24.00 27.52 21.26
C SER A 14 -22.49 27.25 21.45
N CYS A 15 -22.00 27.04 22.66
CA CYS A 15 -20.55 27.02 22.95
C CYS A 15 -19.86 25.64 22.86
N GLY A 16 -20.60 24.57 22.52
CA GLY A 16 -20.07 23.19 22.48
C GLY A 16 -19.68 22.67 21.09
N LEU A 17 -20.21 23.27 20.01
CA LEU A 17 -20.04 22.74 18.65
C LEU A 17 -18.63 23.01 18.08
N CYS A 18 -18.12 24.22 18.29
CA CYS A 18 -16.80 24.63 17.76
C CYS A 18 -15.64 23.85 18.44
N PRO A 19 -15.61 23.69 19.78
CA PRO A 19 -14.58 22.87 20.44
C PRO A 19 -14.64 21.39 20.03
N PHE A 20 -15.85 20.84 19.86
CA PHE A 20 -16.02 19.45 19.42
C PHE A 20 -15.56 19.26 17.98
N ALA A 21 -15.94 20.14 17.05
CA ALA A 21 -15.48 20.09 15.66
C ALA A 21 -13.95 20.16 15.55
N VAL A 22 -13.32 21.02 16.35
CA VAL A 22 -11.85 21.10 16.45
C VAL A 22 -11.27 19.78 16.97
N GLN A 23 -11.88 19.14 17.99
CA GLN A 23 -11.43 17.82 18.43
C GLN A 23 -11.54 16.78 17.31
N VAL A 24 -12.67 16.71 16.60
CA VAL A 24 -12.86 15.74 15.51
C VAL A 24 -11.76 15.89 14.46
N ILE A 25 -11.55 17.09 13.94
CA ILE A 25 -10.53 17.35 12.90
C ILE A 25 -9.11 17.03 13.42
N LYS A 26 -8.87 17.24 14.70
CA LYS A 26 -7.58 16.97 15.36
C LYS A 26 -7.45 15.54 15.88
N GLY A 27 -8.49 14.72 15.73
CA GLY A 27 -8.65 13.41 16.34
C GLY A 27 -8.02 12.28 15.52
N ARG A 28 -7.64 11.21 16.21
CA ARG A 28 -6.95 10.05 15.60
C ARG A 28 -7.83 9.29 14.62
N TRP A 29 -9.13 9.23 14.87
CA TRP A 29 -10.07 8.55 13.98
C TRP A 29 -10.32 9.32 12.70
N PHE A 30 -10.34 10.65 12.77
CA PHE A 30 -10.43 11.48 11.57
C PHE A 30 -9.14 11.39 10.73
N THR A 31 -7.96 11.27 11.35
CA THR A 31 -6.71 10.96 10.62
C THR A 31 -6.82 9.64 9.85
N VAL A 32 -7.44 8.59 10.41
CA VAL A 32 -7.66 7.32 9.69
C VAL A 32 -8.57 7.51 8.48
N PHE A 33 -9.69 8.22 8.64
CA PHE A 33 -10.59 8.56 7.53
C PHE A 33 -9.86 9.34 6.42
N ALA A 34 -9.14 10.40 6.79
CA ALA A 34 -8.36 11.20 5.84
C ALA A 34 -7.33 10.33 5.09
N SER A 35 -6.65 9.43 5.81
CA SER A 35 -5.72 8.49 5.21
C SER A 35 -6.40 7.51 4.25
N PHE A 36 -7.63 7.04 4.51
CA PHE A 36 -8.36 6.21 3.53
C PHE A 36 -8.62 6.95 2.23
N LEU A 37 -9.00 8.23 2.28
CA LEU A 37 -9.20 9.04 1.08
C LEU A 37 -7.90 9.28 0.32
N ILE A 38 -6.81 9.65 1.02
CA ILE A 38 -5.49 9.82 0.40
C ILE A 38 -5.05 8.50 -0.28
N MET A 39 -5.21 7.37 0.40
CA MET A 39 -4.82 6.06 -0.12
C MET A 39 -5.69 5.59 -1.29
N ALA A 40 -6.98 5.96 -1.31
CA ALA A 40 -7.87 5.76 -2.46
C ALA A 40 -7.46 6.62 -3.68
N GLY A 41 -6.82 7.78 -3.45
CA GLY A 41 -6.20 8.60 -4.49
C GLY A 41 -4.85 8.06 -4.99
N ALA A 42 -4.16 7.23 -4.20
CA ALA A 42 -2.75 6.89 -4.40
C ALA A 42 -2.47 5.67 -5.30
N GLY A 43 -3.34 5.32 -6.26
CA GLY A 43 -3.11 4.17 -7.16
C GLY A 43 -3.37 4.42 -8.65
N ALA A 44 -3.10 5.65 -9.09
CA ALA A 44 -2.98 6.06 -10.49
C ALA A 44 -2.20 5.09 -11.40
N THR A 45 -1.15 4.47 -10.89
CA THR A 45 -0.30 3.49 -11.58
C THR A 45 -1.06 2.26 -12.07
N TYR A 46 -2.15 1.87 -11.40
CA TYR A 46 -3.00 0.76 -11.84
C TYR A 46 -3.83 1.07 -13.09
N LEU A 47 -4.00 2.36 -13.41
CA LEU A 47 -4.72 2.82 -14.61
C LEU A 47 -3.82 2.98 -15.82
N PHE A 48 -2.53 2.67 -15.71
CA PHE A 48 -1.59 2.79 -16.82
C PHE A 48 -2.06 2.05 -18.07
N GLY A 49 -2.60 0.84 -17.94
CA GLY A 49 -3.13 0.09 -19.08
C GLY A 49 -4.31 0.76 -19.81
N VAL A 50 -4.99 1.71 -19.15
CA VAL A 50 -6.05 2.52 -19.75
C VAL A 50 -5.44 3.73 -20.47
N TYR A 51 -4.79 4.63 -19.74
CA TYR A 51 -4.31 5.89 -20.31
C TYR A 51 -3.06 5.75 -21.20
N SER A 52 -2.29 4.67 -21.08
CA SER A 52 -1.17 4.40 -21.99
C SER A 52 -1.61 4.20 -23.44
N LYS A 53 -2.86 3.78 -23.67
CA LYS A 53 -3.43 3.67 -25.01
C LYS A 53 -3.62 5.04 -25.66
N ASP A 54 -4.06 6.03 -24.88
CA ASP A 54 -4.19 7.41 -25.34
C ASP A 54 -2.83 8.04 -25.63
N ILE A 55 -1.82 7.73 -24.79
CA ILE A 55 -0.43 8.12 -25.04
C ILE A 55 0.08 7.51 -26.35
N LYS A 56 -0.13 6.20 -26.56
CA LYS A 56 0.32 5.47 -27.76
C LYS A 56 -0.27 6.06 -29.03
N SER A 57 -1.60 6.20 -29.04
CA SER A 57 -2.35 6.67 -30.21
C SER A 57 -2.05 8.13 -30.54
N THR A 58 -1.99 9.01 -29.52
CA THR A 58 -1.79 10.45 -29.77
C THR A 58 -0.34 10.77 -30.11
N LEU A 59 0.63 10.21 -29.38
CA LEU A 59 2.04 10.52 -29.61
C LEU A 59 2.69 9.63 -30.67
N GLY A 60 1.95 8.67 -31.26
CA GLY A 60 2.48 7.75 -32.26
C GLY A 60 3.62 6.89 -31.72
N TYR A 61 3.55 6.48 -30.45
CA TYR A 61 4.54 5.59 -29.83
C TYR A 61 4.27 4.14 -30.20
N ASP A 62 5.34 3.33 -30.24
CA ASP A 62 5.26 1.90 -30.46
C ASP A 62 5.11 1.13 -29.13
N GLN A 63 4.91 -0.19 -29.21
CA GLN A 63 4.76 -1.03 -28.02
C GLN A 63 6.05 -1.06 -27.19
N THR A 64 7.23 -1.02 -27.83
CA THR A 64 8.53 -0.96 -27.15
C THR A 64 8.63 0.27 -26.26
N THR A 65 8.24 1.43 -26.78
CA THR A 65 8.21 2.68 -26.03
C THR A 65 7.21 2.61 -24.88
N LEU A 66 6.01 2.06 -25.10
CA LEU A 66 5.06 1.86 -23.99
C LEU A 66 5.60 0.94 -22.90
N ASN A 67 6.30 -0.13 -23.24
CA ASN A 67 6.91 -1.04 -22.28
C ASN A 67 7.99 -0.32 -21.47
N LEU A 68 8.78 0.56 -22.11
CA LEU A 68 9.75 1.41 -21.43
C LEU A 68 9.07 2.39 -20.46
N LEU A 69 7.97 3.02 -20.88
CA LEU A 69 7.16 3.89 -20.02
C LEU A 69 6.58 3.11 -18.82
N GLY A 70 6.11 1.88 -19.06
CA GLY A 70 5.65 0.96 -18.01
C GLY A 70 6.74 0.65 -16.99
N PHE A 71 7.96 0.37 -17.45
CA PHE A 71 9.11 0.18 -16.57
C PHE A 71 9.40 1.42 -15.71
N PHE A 72 9.41 2.62 -16.29
CA PHE A 72 9.66 3.86 -15.53
C PHE A 72 8.52 4.20 -14.56
N LYS A 73 7.27 3.85 -14.90
CA LYS A 73 6.14 3.88 -13.96
C LYS A 73 6.42 2.99 -12.76
N ASP A 74 6.80 1.73 -12.98
CA ASP A 74 7.07 0.78 -11.89
C ASP A 74 8.29 1.17 -11.07
N LEU A 75 9.32 1.72 -11.70
CA LEU A 75 10.46 2.31 -11.01
C LEU A 75 9.99 3.45 -10.09
N GLY A 76 9.24 4.41 -10.63
CA GLY A 76 8.69 5.51 -9.85
C GLY A 76 7.81 5.02 -8.69
N ALA A 77 6.91 4.09 -8.95
CA ALA A 77 5.97 3.56 -7.96
C ALA A 77 6.64 2.81 -6.80
N ASN A 78 7.84 2.23 -7.02
CA ASN A 78 8.49 1.38 -6.04
C ASN A 78 9.77 1.98 -5.42
N VAL A 79 10.42 2.97 -6.05
CA VAL A 79 11.61 3.64 -5.50
C VAL A 79 11.19 4.73 -4.51
N GLY A 80 10.76 4.32 -3.31
CA GLY A 80 10.25 5.22 -2.29
C GLY A 80 11.25 5.70 -1.26
N VAL A 81 12.53 5.29 -1.32
CA VAL A 81 13.54 5.56 -0.27
C VAL A 81 13.70 7.05 0.02
N LEU A 82 13.68 7.89 -1.01
CA LEU A 82 13.75 9.35 -0.84
C LEU A 82 12.57 9.88 -0.03
N SER A 83 11.35 9.41 -0.30
CA SER A 83 10.16 9.80 0.48
C SER A 83 10.30 9.37 1.94
N GLY A 84 10.87 8.19 2.19
CA GLY A 84 11.17 7.66 3.51
C GLY A 84 12.13 8.57 4.26
N LEU A 85 13.31 8.86 3.69
CA LEU A 85 14.34 9.70 4.30
C LEU A 85 13.82 11.12 4.60
N ILE A 86 13.10 11.73 3.66
CA ILE A 86 12.45 13.03 3.88
C ILE A 86 11.45 12.92 5.03
N GLY A 87 10.65 11.86 5.09
CA GLY A 87 9.68 11.62 6.14
C GLY A 87 10.27 11.36 7.54
N GLU A 88 11.55 11.00 7.65
CA GLU A 88 12.22 10.87 8.94
C GLU A 88 12.64 12.21 9.54
N VAL A 89 12.96 13.19 8.68
CA VAL A 89 13.48 14.49 9.11
C VAL A 89 12.46 15.62 9.01
N THR A 90 11.33 15.39 8.33
CA THR A 90 10.29 16.40 8.12
C THR A 90 8.91 15.94 8.64
N PRO A 91 8.01 16.88 8.95
CA PRO A 91 6.64 16.53 9.33
C PRO A 91 5.84 15.92 8.17
N ALA A 92 4.80 15.14 8.50
CA ALA A 92 3.94 14.46 7.51
C ALA A 92 3.29 15.43 6.50
N TRP A 93 2.93 16.65 6.92
CA TRP A 93 2.33 17.64 6.03
C TRP A 93 3.28 18.00 4.87
N PHE A 94 4.58 18.11 5.14
CA PHE A 94 5.58 18.47 4.14
C PHE A 94 5.75 17.35 3.12
N VAL A 95 5.83 16.11 3.61
CA VAL A 95 5.91 14.90 2.75
C VAL A 95 4.70 14.84 1.80
N LEU A 96 3.49 15.08 2.30
CA LEU A 96 2.28 15.07 1.47
C LEU A 96 2.26 16.19 0.42
N LEU A 97 2.76 17.39 0.75
CA LEU A 97 2.85 18.49 -0.22
C LEU A 97 3.89 18.21 -1.32
N VAL A 98 5.05 17.65 -0.97
CA VAL A 98 6.06 17.23 -1.97
C VAL A 98 5.45 16.17 -2.89
N GLY A 99 4.80 15.15 -2.33
CA GLY A 99 4.09 14.14 -3.12
C GLY A 99 3.02 14.75 -4.02
N SER A 100 2.25 15.70 -3.52
CA SER A 100 1.21 16.41 -4.29
C SER A 100 1.80 17.19 -5.45
N ALA A 101 2.88 17.93 -5.23
CA ALA A 101 3.58 18.66 -6.29
C ALA A 101 4.12 17.71 -7.36
N MET A 102 4.70 16.57 -6.96
CA MET A 102 5.18 15.53 -7.88
C MET A 102 4.04 14.89 -8.69
N ASN A 103 2.90 14.59 -8.05
CA ASN A 103 1.73 14.02 -8.73
C ASN A 103 1.19 14.99 -9.78
N PHE A 104 0.98 16.25 -9.38
CA PHE A 104 0.51 17.28 -10.29
C PHE A 104 1.48 17.46 -11.45
N ALA A 105 2.76 17.73 -11.17
CA ALA A 105 3.76 17.96 -12.21
C ALA A 105 3.90 16.76 -13.17
N GLY A 106 3.93 15.53 -12.66
CA GLY A 106 4.05 14.34 -13.50
C GLY A 106 2.84 14.14 -14.40
N TYR A 107 1.65 13.97 -13.82
CA TYR A 107 0.44 13.63 -14.59
C TYR A 107 -0.13 14.81 -15.38
N PHE A 108 0.02 16.04 -14.90
CA PHE A 108 -0.41 17.22 -15.66
C PHE A 108 0.44 17.40 -16.92
N MET A 109 1.76 17.18 -16.86
CA MET A 109 2.63 17.24 -18.04
C MET A 109 2.31 16.12 -19.05
N ILE A 110 1.98 14.91 -18.57
CA ILE A 110 1.47 13.83 -19.43
C ILE A 110 0.17 14.27 -20.11
N TRP A 111 -0.77 14.83 -19.35
CA TRP A 111 -2.05 15.30 -19.90
C TRP A 111 -1.84 16.38 -20.96
N LEU A 112 -1.05 17.42 -20.68
CA LEU A 112 -0.69 18.47 -21.64
C LEU A 112 -0.08 17.91 -22.94
N SER A 113 0.74 16.87 -22.82
CA SER A 113 1.34 16.17 -23.98
C SER A 113 0.27 15.45 -24.81
N VAL A 114 -0.67 14.77 -24.15
CA VAL A 114 -1.73 13.97 -24.80
C VAL A 114 -2.85 14.84 -25.38
N ILE A 115 -3.06 16.06 -24.88
CA ILE A 115 -3.96 17.04 -25.51
C ILE A 115 -3.24 17.94 -26.54
N GLU A 116 -1.98 17.63 -26.86
CA GLU A 116 -1.16 18.32 -27.87
C GLU A 116 -1.03 19.83 -27.62
N LYS A 117 -1.12 20.27 -26.35
CA LYS A 117 -0.92 21.68 -25.97
C LYS A 117 0.55 22.08 -25.83
N ILE A 118 1.44 21.09 -25.75
CA ILE A 118 2.90 21.26 -25.75
C ILE A 118 3.51 20.46 -26.89
N ALA A 119 4.73 20.85 -27.29
CA ALA A 119 5.48 20.09 -28.29
C ALA A 119 5.65 18.63 -27.85
N LYS A 120 5.56 17.70 -28.81
CA LYS A 120 5.68 16.27 -28.57
C LYS A 120 6.94 15.98 -27.73
N PRO A 121 6.80 15.47 -26.49
CA PRO A 121 7.96 15.25 -25.64
C PRO A 121 8.84 14.16 -26.23
N LYS A 122 10.15 14.27 -26.01
CA LYS A 122 11.07 13.15 -26.25
C LYS A 122 10.72 12.01 -25.30
N VAL A 123 10.98 10.76 -25.71
CA VAL A 123 10.63 9.57 -24.91
C VAL A 123 11.17 9.66 -23.46
N TRP A 124 12.40 10.14 -23.28
CA TRP A 124 12.98 10.32 -21.94
C TRP A 124 12.22 11.32 -21.06
N GLN A 125 11.65 12.39 -21.65
CA GLN A 125 10.83 13.36 -20.91
C GLN A 125 9.53 12.71 -20.45
N MET A 126 8.92 11.90 -21.32
CA MET A 126 7.71 11.15 -20.95
C MET A 126 7.98 10.11 -19.86
N CYS A 127 9.13 9.41 -19.94
CA CYS A 127 9.59 8.51 -18.87
C CYS A 127 9.78 9.26 -17.56
N LEU A 128 10.36 10.47 -17.59
CA LEU A 128 10.53 11.32 -16.42
C LEU A 128 9.17 11.73 -15.83
N TYR A 129 8.23 12.21 -16.64
CA TYR A 129 6.90 12.62 -16.17
C TYR A 129 6.13 11.46 -15.52
N ILE A 130 6.16 10.28 -16.15
CA ILE A 130 5.53 9.07 -15.61
C ILE A 130 6.21 8.59 -14.33
N CYS A 131 7.54 8.58 -14.29
CA CYS A 131 8.28 8.20 -13.09
C CYS A 131 7.98 9.17 -11.94
N LEU A 132 7.95 10.48 -12.19
CA LEU A 132 7.64 11.51 -11.21
C LEU A 132 6.21 11.37 -10.67
N GLY A 133 5.23 11.22 -11.57
CA GLY A 133 3.83 11.01 -11.22
C GLY A 133 3.63 9.71 -10.43
N ALA A 134 4.28 8.62 -10.82
CA ALA A 134 4.22 7.36 -10.07
C ALA A 134 4.91 7.46 -8.69
N ASN A 135 6.01 8.20 -8.58
CA ASN A 135 6.75 8.34 -7.32
C ASN A 135 5.98 9.11 -6.24
N SER A 136 5.06 9.98 -6.62
CA SER A 136 4.14 10.65 -5.69
C SER A 136 3.39 9.69 -4.76
N GLN A 137 3.11 8.46 -5.21
CA GLN A 137 2.45 7.43 -4.42
C GLN A 137 3.29 7.03 -3.19
N ASN A 138 4.62 7.03 -3.31
CA ASN A 138 5.51 6.74 -2.19
C ASN A 138 5.43 7.82 -1.11
N PHE A 139 5.27 9.09 -1.50
CA PHE A 139 5.04 10.19 -0.56
C PHE A 139 3.68 10.10 0.13
N ALA A 140 2.62 9.76 -0.61
CA ALA A 140 1.30 9.52 -0.02
C ALA A 140 1.32 8.36 0.99
N ASN A 141 1.98 7.25 0.63
CA ASN A 141 2.23 6.13 1.54
C ASN A 141 3.02 6.58 2.78
N THR A 142 4.14 7.27 2.59
CA THR A 142 4.98 7.70 3.71
C THR A 142 4.25 8.66 4.64
N GLY A 143 3.51 9.65 4.11
CA GLY A 143 2.78 10.62 4.92
C GLY A 143 1.59 10.01 5.66
N ALA A 144 0.69 9.33 4.95
CA ALA A 144 -0.57 8.84 5.51
C ALA A 144 -0.40 7.53 6.30
N LEU A 145 0.29 6.54 5.72
CA LEU A 145 0.37 5.20 6.32
C LEU A 145 1.29 5.17 7.54
N VAL A 146 2.47 5.77 7.50
CA VAL A 146 3.39 5.80 8.65
C VAL A 146 2.75 6.51 9.84
N THR A 147 2.09 7.64 9.58
CA THR A 147 1.37 8.39 10.60
C THR A 147 0.30 7.54 11.27
N CYS A 148 -0.51 6.83 10.47
CA CYS A 148 -1.51 5.92 10.99
C CYS A 148 -0.88 4.80 11.84
N VAL A 149 0.25 4.20 11.41
CA VAL A 149 0.94 3.14 12.18
C VAL A 149 1.46 3.65 13.51
N LYS A 150 1.99 4.87 13.54
CA LYS A 150 2.43 5.51 14.79
C LYS A 150 1.26 5.83 15.73
N ASN A 151 0.08 6.14 15.18
CA ASN A 151 -1.13 6.46 15.97
C ASN A 151 -1.85 5.23 16.53
N PHE A 152 -1.73 4.08 15.86
CA PHE A 152 -2.40 2.81 16.22
C PHE A 152 -1.41 1.64 16.19
N PRO A 153 -0.41 1.61 17.10
CA PRO A 153 0.67 0.63 17.05
C PRO A 153 0.20 -0.81 17.35
N GLU A 154 -0.83 -0.99 18.20
CA GLU A 154 -1.36 -2.31 18.56
C GLU A 154 -2.20 -2.95 17.45
N SER A 155 -2.91 -2.15 16.66
CA SER A 155 -3.76 -2.62 15.54
C SER A 155 -3.11 -2.41 14.18
N ARG A 156 -1.78 -2.29 14.14
CA ARG A 156 -1.04 -1.86 12.93
C ARG A 156 -1.24 -2.80 11.75
N GLY A 157 -1.33 -4.11 11.95
CA GLY A 157 -1.53 -5.08 10.85
C GLY A 157 -2.88 -4.91 10.17
N VAL A 158 -3.95 -4.79 10.96
CA VAL A 158 -5.31 -4.51 10.49
C VAL A 158 -5.38 -3.21 9.70
N MET A 159 -4.82 -2.15 10.28
CA MET A 159 -4.85 -0.82 9.69
C MET A 159 -4.00 -0.72 8.41
N LEU A 160 -2.83 -1.35 8.37
CA LEU A 160 -2.02 -1.50 7.15
C LEU A 160 -2.82 -2.21 6.04
N GLY A 161 -3.53 -3.28 6.38
CA GLY A 161 -4.41 -4.00 5.46
C GLY A 161 -5.51 -3.11 4.87
N LEU A 162 -6.20 -2.31 5.68
CA LEU A 162 -7.23 -1.37 5.19
C LEU A 162 -6.64 -0.27 4.31
N LEU A 163 -5.58 0.39 4.77
CA LEU A 163 -4.95 1.49 4.02
C LEU A 163 -4.44 1.02 2.66
N LYS A 164 -3.70 -0.09 2.64
CA LYS A 164 -3.23 -0.70 1.39
C LYS A 164 -4.40 -1.24 0.57
N GLY A 165 -5.48 -1.72 1.22
CA GLY A 165 -6.74 -2.07 0.56
C GLY A 165 -7.30 -0.91 -0.28
N PHE A 166 -7.45 0.29 0.31
CA PHE A 166 -7.91 1.46 -0.44
C PHE A 166 -7.00 1.81 -1.62
N THR A 167 -5.68 1.65 -1.48
CA THR A 167 -4.76 1.76 -2.62
C THR A 167 -5.03 0.70 -3.69
N GLY A 168 -5.40 -0.53 -3.31
CA GLY A 168 -5.80 -1.57 -4.26
C GLY A 168 -7.11 -1.28 -5.00
N LEU A 169 -8.07 -0.61 -4.34
CA LEU A 169 -9.36 -0.21 -4.93
C LEU A 169 -9.28 1.05 -5.79
N SER A 170 -8.26 1.88 -5.59
CA SER A 170 -8.09 3.20 -6.23
C SER A 170 -8.36 3.18 -7.74
N GLY A 171 -7.75 2.27 -8.51
CA GLY A 171 -7.94 2.21 -9.97
C GLY A 171 -9.41 2.01 -10.37
N ALA A 172 -10.13 1.16 -9.64
CA ALA A 172 -11.54 0.93 -9.88
C ALA A 172 -12.42 2.11 -9.44
N ILE A 173 -12.07 2.76 -8.31
CA ILE A 173 -12.71 4.01 -7.85
C ILE A 173 -12.56 5.11 -8.90
N PHE A 174 -11.33 5.38 -9.35
CA PHE A 174 -11.04 6.36 -10.39
C PHE A 174 -11.78 6.06 -11.69
N THR A 175 -11.89 4.79 -12.08
CA THR A 175 -12.64 4.39 -13.28
C THR A 175 -14.11 4.77 -13.17
N GLN A 176 -14.76 4.51 -12.03
CA GLN A 176 -16.16 4.91 -11.82
C GLN A 176 -16.31 6.44 -11.85
N LEU A 177 -15.48 7.16 -11.09
CA LEU A 177 -15.52 8.63 -11.04
C LEU A 177 -15.28 9.25 -12.41
N TYR A 178 -14.31 8.73 -13.16
CA TYR A 178 -14.00 9.17 -14.53
C TYR A 178 -15.21 9.03 -15.46
N LEU A 179 -15.86 7.87 -15.48
CA LEU A 179 -17.01 7.62 -16.34
C LEU A 179 -18.20 8.55 -16.02
N ALA A 180 -18.33 8.98 -14.78
CA ALA A 180 -19.36 9.95 -14.38
C ALA A 180 -18.99 11.40 -14.67
N ILE A 181 -17.74 11.81 -14.46
CA ILE A 181 -17.32 13.21 -14.57
C ILE A 181 -17.00 13.59 -16.03
N TYR A 182 -16.33 12.71 -16.76
CA TYR A 182 -15.82 12.95 -18.11
C TYR A 182 -16.37 11.93 -19.12
N PRO A 183 -17.67 12.04 -19.49
CA PRO A 183 -18.23 11.17 -20.51
C PRO A 183 -17.49 11.35 -21.84
N ASN A 184 -17.11 10.22 -22.45
CA ASN A 184 -16.53 10.15 -23.80
C ASN A 184 -15.18 10.86 -24.00
N ASP A 185 -14.47 11.26 -22.94
CA ASP A 185 -13.13 11.88 -23.05
C ASP A 185 -12.06 11.08 -22.31
N SER A 186 -11.47 10.08 -23.00
CA SER A 186 -10.42 9.23 -22.44
C SER A 186 -9.19 10.00 -21.95
N LYS A 187 -8.89 11.16 -22.54
CA LYS A 187 -7.74 11.98 -22.18
C LYS A 187 -7.92 12.64 -20.81
N SER A 188 -9.16 12.97 -20.43
CA SER A 188 -9.48 13.59 -19.14
C SER A 188 -9.30 12.66 -17.93
N LEU A 189 -9.16 11.34 -18.14
CA LEU A 189 -8.73 10.43 -17.07
C LEU A 189 -7.35 10.82 -16.51
N ILE A 190 -6.42 11.22 -17.38
CA ILE A 190 -5.07 11.64 -16.98
C ILE A 190 -5.14 12.92 -16.15
N LEU A 191 -6.03 13.85 -16.53
CA LEU A 191 -6.28 15.07 -15.77
C LEU A 191 -6.85 14.75 -14.39
N LEU A 192 -7.84 13.88 -14.29
CA LEU A 192 -8.43 13.44 -13.01
C LEU A 192 -7.38 12.86 -12.07
N ILE A 193 -6.48 12.03 -12.61
CA ILE A 193 -5.33 11.48 -11.90
C ILE A 193 -4.35 12.59 -11.46
N GLY A 194 -4.20 13.64 -12.26
CA GLY A 194 -3.30 14.77 -11.96
C GLY A 194 -3.76 15.64 -10.79
N TRP A 195 -5.06 15.95 -10.69
CA TRP A 195 -5.56 16.90 -9.69
C TRP A 195 -6.26 16.27 -8.47
N LEU A 196 -6.98 15.15 -8.62
CA LEU A 196 -7.78 14.60 -7.52
C LEU A 196 -6.92 14.11 -6.33
N PRO A 197 -5.84 13.33 -6.53
CA PRO A 197 -4.93 12.96 -5.44
C PRO A 197 -4.31 14.16 -4.71
N VAL A 198 -4.04 15.23 -5.48
CA VAL A 198 -3.48 16.48 -4.98
C VAL A 198 -4.48 17.19 -4.08
N ALA A 199 -5.72 17.34 -4.55
CA ALA A 199 -6.79 17.94 -3.77
C ALA A 199 -7.02 17.18 -2.45
N LEU A 200 -7.10 15.85 -2.51
CA LEU A 200 -7.26 15.02 -1.30
C LEU A 200 -6.09 15.21 -0.31
N SER A 201 -4.85 15.21 -0.81
CA SER A 201 -3.67 15.35 0.05
C SER A 201 -3.53 16.74 0.66
N VAL A 202 -3.83 17.80 -0.10
CA VAL A 202 -3.77 19.19 0.37
C VAL A 202 -4.88 19.50 1.38
N VAL A 203 -6.10 19.03 1.14
CA VAL A 203 -7.25 19.25 2.06
C VAL A 203 -6.97 18.66 3.44
N PHE A 204 -6.33 17.49 3.51
CA PHE A 204 -6.07 16.80 4.78
C PHE A 204 -4.66 17.00 5.34
N VAL A 205 -3.86 17.88 4.74
CA VAL A 205 -2.42 18.00 5.01
C VAL A 205 -2.11 18.30 6.48
N TYR A 206 -2.91 19.14 7.15
CA TYR A 206 -2.73 19.50 8.56
C TYR A 206 -3.40 18.52 9.54
N THR A 207 -4.23 17.62 9.01
CA THR A 207 -4.92 16.59 9.78
C THR A 207 -4.07 15.34 9.95
N ILE A 208 -3.23 15.02 8.97
CA ILE A 208 -2.31 13.89 9.05
C ILE A 208 -1.12 14.27 9.95
N ARG A 209 -1.16 13.81 11.20
CA ARG A 209 -0.09 14.05 12.18
C ARG A 209 0.07 12.87 13.14
N PRO A 210 1.32 12.55 13.54
CA PRO A 210 1.56 11.63 14.63
C PRO A 210 0.95 12.15 15.93
N MET A 211 0.30 11.26 16.67
CA MET A 211 -0.34 11.51 17.95
C MET A 211 0.16 10.48 18.94
N LYS A 212 0.20 10.85 20.23
CA LYS A 212 0.53 9.89 21.29
C LYS A 212 -0.50 8.75 21.26
N ALA A 213 -0.02 7.52 21.39
CA ALA A 213 -0.89 6.37 21.50
C ALA A 213 -1.80 6.56 22.74
N VAL A 214 -3.11 6.37 22.55
CA VAL A 214 -4.09 6.41 23.63
C VAL A 214 -4.81 5.08 23.63
N LYS A 215 -4.86 4.42 24.78
CA LYS A 215 -5.53 3.13 24.92
C LYS A 215 -7.05 3.30 24.81
N GLN A 216 -7.66 2.61 23.85
CA GLN A 216 -9.11 2.52 23.73
C GLN A 216 -9.52 1.04 23.61
N GLN A 217 -10.29 0.55 24.58
CA GLN A 217 -10.64 -0.89 24.70
C GLN A 217 -11.36 -1.47 23.47
N ASN A 218 -12.08 -0.67 22.69
CA ASN A 218 -12.88 -1.12 21.55
C ASN A 218 -12.25 -0.85 20.17
N GLU A 219 -10.96 -0.52 20.10
CA GLU A 219 -10.28 -0.10 18.86
C GLU A 219 -10.43 -1.10 17.70
N LEU A 220 -10.18 -2.39 17.96
CA LEU A 220 -10.26 -3.44 16.93
C LEU A 220 -11.69 -3.61 16.38
N ARG A 221 -12.71 -3.40 17.23
CA ARG A 221 -14.12 -3.40 16.80
C ARG A 221 -14.41 -2.27 15.82
N VAL A 222 -13.85 -1.09 16.01
CA VAL A 222 -14.01 0.05 15.07
C VAL A 222 -13.40 -0.31 13.71
N PHE A 223 -12.23 -0.94 13.69
CA PHE A 223 -11.61 -1.40 12.45
C PHE A 223 -12.44 -2.45 11.70
N TYR A 224 -13.19 -3.32 12.39
CA TYR A 224 -14.15 -4.21 11.72
C TYR A 224 -15.31 -3.44 11.06
N HIS A 225 -15.78 -2.33 11.62
CA HIS A 225 -16.78 -1.49 10.96
C HIS A 225 -16.23 -0.87 9.67
N PHE A 226 -14.98 -0.37 9.70
CA PHE A 226 -14.30 0.09 8.49
C PHE A 226 -14.11 -1.03 7.46
N LEU A 227 -13.80 -2.25 7.92
CA LEU A 227 -13.71 -3.43 7.06
C LEU A 227 -15.02 -3.70 6.34
N TYR A 228 -16.15 -3.72 7.05
CA TYR A 228 -17.45 -4.00 6.43
C TYR A 228 -17.80 -2.97 5.36
N ILE A 229 -17.53 -1.68 5.61
CA ILE A 229 -17.71 -0.61 4.61
C ILE A 229 -16.81 -0.84 3.40
N SER A 230 -15.52 -1.10 3.64
CA SER A 230 -14.53 -1.27 2.56
C SER A 230 -14.82 -2.50 1.70
N VAL A 231 -15.19 -3.63 2.30
CA VAL A 231 -15.61 -4.85 1.59
C VAL A 231 -16.90 -4.61 0.82
N SER A 232 -17.87 -3.91 1.40
CA SER A 232 -19.12 -3.57 0.70
C SER A 232 -18.85 -2.69 -0.52
N LEU A 233 -17.98 -1.69 -0.38
CA LEU A 233 -17.52 -0.85 -1.50
C LEU A 233 -16.85 -1.69 -2.60
N ALA A 234 -15.95 -2.60 -2.22
CA ALA A 234 -15.25 -3.46 -3.17
C ALA A 234 -16.21 -4.38 -3.94
N LEU A 235 -17.15 -5.03 -3.24
CA LEU A 235 -18.17 -5.88 -3.85
C LEU A 235 -19.14 -5.09 -4.73
N PHE A 236 -19.49 -3.86 -4.33
CA PHE A 236 -20.30 -2.97 -5.15
C PHE A 236 -19.57 -2.60 -6.45
N ILE A 237 -18.33 -2.12 -6.37
CA ILE A 237 -17.52 -1.77 -7.56
C ILE A 237 -17.33 -2.99 -8.46
N LEU A 238 -17.09 -4.17 -7.87
CA LEU A 238 -17.01 -5.44 -8.58
C LEU A 238 -18.28 -5.71 -9.39
N ALA A 239 -19.44 -5.70 -8.73
CA ALA A 239 -20.73 -5.96 -9.36
C ALA A 239 -20.97 -4.96 -10.50
N MET A 240 -20.77 -3.67 -10.24
CA MET A 240 -20.96 -2.62 -11.25
C MET A 240 -20.01 -2.79 -12.44
N SER A 241 -18.74 -3.12 -12.20
CA SER A 241 -17.76 -3.32 -13.27
C SER A 241 -18.10 -4.52 -14.16
N LEU A 242 -18.68 -5.59 -13.59
CA LEU A 242 -19.14 -6.75 -14.35
C LEU A 242 -20.39 -6.42 -15.18
N ILE A 243 -21.35 -5.70 -14.58
CA ILE A 243 -22.58 -5.28 -15.28
C ILE A 243 -22.24 -4.33 -16.43
N GLN A 244 -21.34 -3.37 -16.23
CA GLN A 244 -20.88 -2.42 -17.25
C GLN A 244 -20.20 -3.10 -18.45
N LYS A 245 -19.67 -4.33 -18.29
CA LYS A 245 -19.12 -5.13 -19.41
C LYS A 245 -20.20 -5.86 -20.23
N GLN A 246 -21.43 -5.93 -19.73
CA GLN A 246 -22.54 -6.63 -20.37
C GLN A 246 -23.61 -5.65 -20.89
N VAL A 247 -23.81 -4.54 -20.18
CA VAL A 247 -24.86 -3.57 -20.46
C VAL A 247 -24.23 -2.19 -20.63
N ALA A 248 -24.64 -1.47 -21.69
CA ALA A 248 -24.25 -0.08 -21.89
C ALA A 248 -24.98 0.82 -20.88
N PHE A 249 -24.23 1.65 -20.16
CA PHE A 249 -24.77 2.52 -19.13
C PHE A 249 -25.07 3.90 -19.69
N SER A 250 -26.19 4.50 -19.25
CA SER A 250 -26.47 5.91 -19.48
C SER A 250 -25.61 6.79 -18.57
N GLN A 251 -25.49 8.07 -18.88
CA GLN A 251 -24.73 9.01 -18.04
C GLN A 251 -25.29 9.11 -16.62
N ALA A 252 -26.63 9.07 -16.49
CA ALA A 252 -27.29 9.05 -15.19
C ALA A 252 -26.93 7.78 -14.39
N ALA A 253 -26.78 6.63 -15.06
CA ALA A 253 -26.36 5.39 -14.41
C ALA A 253 -24.91 5.48 -13.90
N TYR A 254 -23.98 6.04 -14.69
CA TYR A 254 -22.60 6.27 -14.23
C TYR A 254 -22.53 7.29 -13.08
N ALA A 255 -23.33 8.36 -13.13
CA ALA A 255 -23.44 9.31 -12.04
C ALA A 255 -23.98 8.65 -10.77
N GLY A 256 -25.00 7.80 -10.90
CA GLY A 256 -25.56 7.02 -9.80
C GLY A 256 -24.54 6.06 -9.17
N THR A 257 -23.79 5.30 -9.96
CA THR A 257 -22.75 4.40 -9.43
C THR A 257 -21.65 5.18 -8.72
N SER A 258 -21.23 6.32 -9.28
CA SER A 258 -20.21 7.19 -8.66
C SER A 258 -20.70 7.84 -7.37
N ALA A 259 -21.97 8.25 -7.30
CA ALA A 259 -22.56 8.78 -6.08
C ALA A 259 -22.54 7.73 -4.96
N VAL A 260 -22.86 6.47 -5.27
CA VAL A 260 -22.78 5.36 -4.31
C VAL A 260 -21.33 5.11 -3.88
N VAL A 261 -20.37 5.11 -4.80
CA VAL A 261 -18.93 5.01 -4.47
C VAL A 261 -18.51 6.13 -3.52
N CYS A 262 -18.85 7.38 -3.83
CA CYS A 262 -18.57 8.52 -2.96
C CYS A 262 -19.20 8.34 -1.58
N LEU A 263 -20.47 7.93 -1.50
CA LEU A 263 -21.14 7.68 -0.23
C LEU A 263 -20.35 6.66 0.62
N PHE A 264 -19.97 5.52 0.05
CA PHE A 264 -19.14 4.53 0.75
C PHE A 264 -17.76 5.07 1.16
N LEU A 265 -17.13 5.93 0.37
CA LEU A 265 -15.85 6.56 0.72
C LEU A 265 -15.97 7.54 1.89
N PHE A 266 -17.14 8.18 2.06
CA PHE A 266 -17.40 9.12 3.15
C PHE A 266 -18.06 8.47 4.38
N LEU A 267 -18.63 7.26 4.30
CA LEU A 267 -19.16 6.54 5.47
C LEU A 267 -18.16 6.38 6.64
N PRO A 268 -16.86 6.14 6.43
CA PRO A 268 -15.89 6.10 7.53
C PRO A 268 -15.79 7.40 8.33
N LEU A 269 -16.16 8.55 7.75
CA LEU A 269 -16.25 9.82 8.49
C LEU A 269 -17.32 9.77 9.59
N ALA A 270 -18.47 9.15 9.32
CA ALA A 270 -19.53 9.03 10.32
C ALA A 270 -19.08 8.19 11.52
N ILE A 271 -18.32 7.12 11.27
CA ILE A 271 -17.70 6.31 12.33
C ILE A 271 -16.67 7.14 13.09
N ALA A 272 -15.80 7.89 12.39
CA ALA A 272 -14.80 8.73 13.03
C ALA A 272 -15.43 9.79 13.93
N ILE A 273 -16.49 10.46 13.48
CA ILE A 273 -17.25 11.43 14.29
C ILE A 273 -17.87 10.75 15.51
N ARG A 274 -18.50 9.58 15.33
CA ARG A 274 -19.10 8.81 16.43
C ARG A 274 -18.07 8.44 17.49
N GLU A 275 -16.91 7.93 17.11
CA GLU A 275 -15.85 7.54 18.05
C GLU A 275 -15.25 8.77 18.75
N GLU A 276 -15.07 9.89 18.04
CA GLU A 276 -14.62 11.14 18.65
C GLU A 276 -15.68 11.73 19.60
N LEU A 277 -16.99 11.57 19.32
CA LEU A 277 -18.07 11.91 20.25
C LEU A 277 -18.00 11.07 21.54
N VAL A 278 -17.75 9.76 21.41
CA VAL A 278 -17.59 8.87 22.57
C VAL A 278 -16.40 9.32 23.41
N LEU A 279 -15.25 9.59 22.78
CA LEU A 279 -14.06 10.12 23.48
C LEU A 279 -14.31 11.49 24.11
N TRP A 280 -15.04 12.38 23.44
CA TRP A 280 -15.44 13.68 23.98
C TRP A 280 -16.30 13.54 25.24
N ASN A 281 -17.24 12.61 25.24
CA ASN A 281 -18.11 12.36 26.38
C ASN A 281 -17.36 11.71 27.55
N LEU A 282 -16.43 10.79 27.27
CA LEU A 282 -15.57 10.19 28.30
C LEU A 282 -14.70 11.23 29.01
N LYS A 283 -14.16 12.21 28.28
CA LYS A 283 -13.38 13.32 28.86
C LYS A 283 -14.18 14.25 29.77
N LYS A 284 -15.52 14.22 29.68
CA LYS A 284 -16.41 15.05 30.52
C LYS A 284 -16.80 14.38 31.83
N ILE A 285 -16.51 13.08 31.99
CA ILE A 285 -16.73 12.36 33.24
C ILE A 285 -15.63 12.83 34.22
N PRO A 286 -15.98 13.38 35.41
CA PRO A 286 -14.99 13.74 36.41
C PRO A 286 -14.19 12.49 36.79
N VAL A 287 -12.86 12.56 36.70
CA VAL A 287 -12.00 11.56 37.34
C VAL A 287 -12.00 11.94 38.82
N ASP A 288 -12.65 11.14 39.66
CA ASP A 288 -12.46 11.27 41.11
C ASP A 288 -10.96 11.20 41.40
N PRO A 289 -10.39 12.10 42.23
CA PRO A 289 -8.97 12.06 42.55
C PRO A 289 -8.64 10.66 43.10
N PRO A 290 -7.51 10.05 42.69
CA PRO A 290 -7.13 8.76 43.24
C PRO A 290 -7.01 8.93 44.74
N THR A 291 -7.76 8.12 45.49
CA THR A 291 -7.62 7.98 46.94
C THR A 291 -6.14 7.83 47.23
N GLU A 292 -5.55 8.78 47.96
CA GLU A 292 -4.20 8.67 48.49
C GLU A 292 -4.13 7.38 49.31
N VAL A 293 -3.59 6.33 48.71
CA VAL A 293 -3.11 5.18 49.48
C VAL A 293 -1.80 5.66 50.09
N SER A 294 -1.87 6.07 51.36
CA SER A 294 -0.70 6.31 52.20
C SER A 294 0.19 5.08 52.17
N ILE A 295 1.27 5.13 51.39
CA ILE A 295 2.33 4.14 51.46
C ILE A 295 3.14 4.48 52.72
N GLU A 296 2.90 3.71 53.78
CA GLU A 296 3.82 3.60 54.91
C GLU A 296 5.22 3.29 54.38
N LYS A 297 6.17 4.18 54.68
CA LYS A 297 7.61 3.96 54.46
C LYS A 297 8.05 2.69 55.21
N PRO A 298 8.58 1.66 54.54
CA PRO A 298 9.38 0.65 55.22
C PRO A 298 10.74 1.25 55.59
N GLN A 299 11.15 1.02 56.83
CA GLN A 299 12.42 1.44 57.40
C GLN A 299 13.63 0.89 56.63
N GLU A 300 14.66 1.72 56.54
CA GLU A 300 16.00 1.36 56.08
C GLU A 300 16.56 0.20 56.92
N ILE A 301 16.94 -0.89 56.26
CA ILE A 301 17.97 -1.79 56.76
C ILE A 301 19.20 -1.59 55.87
N GLN A 302 20.26 -1.12 56.51
CA GLN A 302 21.60 -0.98 55.96
C GLN A 302 22.18 -2.38 55.66
N GLU A 303 22.54 -2.64 54.41
CA GLU A 303 23.58 -3.64 54.10
C GLU A 303 24.54 -3.09 53.02
N ILE A 304 25.68 -2.62 53.52
CA ILE A 304 27.06 -2.77 53.03
C ILE A 304 27.31 -2.59 51.51
N LYS A 305 28.02 -1.49 51.23
CA LYS A 305 28.77 -1.22 49.99
C LYS A 305 29.68 -2.38 49.60
N ASP A 306 29.64 -2.75 48.33
CA ASP A 306 30.86 -3.06 47.59
C ASP A 306 30.87 -2.20 46.31
N ASP A 307 31.88 -1.34 46.25
CA ASP A 307 32.19 -0.41 45.17
C ASP A 307 32.55 -1.18 43.90
N SER A 308 31.80 -0.98 42.81
CA SER A 308 32.38 -0.71 41.49
C SER A 308 31.29 -0.39 40.46
N ASP A 309 31.54 0.67 39.70
CA ASP A 309 30.92 1.04 38.42
C ASP A 309 29.60 1.83 38.44
N LEU A 310 29.64 2.98 39.12
CA LEU A 310 28.99 4.21 38.65
C LEU A 310 30.05 5.25 38.32
N GLN A 311 30.57 5.22 37.10
CA GLN A 311 31.16 6.40 36.47
C GLN A 311 30.25 6.95 35.37
N VAL A 312 29.78 8.16 35.67
CA VAL A 312 29.21 9.16 34.78
C VAL A 312 30.07 9.33 33.52
N GLN A 313 29.38 9.42 32.38
CA GLN A 313 29.78 10.03 31.10
C GLN A 313 31.27 9.96 30.73
N ASN A 314 31.58 9.07 29.80
CA ASN A 314 32.51 9.42 28.73
C ASN A 314 31.76 9.40 27.41
N THR A 315 31.57 10.59 26.85
CA THR A 315 31.31 10.84 25.44
C THR A 315 32.47 10.24 24.64
N LYS A 316 32.44 8.92 24.42
CA LYS A 316 33.28 8.32 23.39
C LYS A 316 32.65 8.69 22.07
N SER A 317 33.37 9.47 21.28
CA SER A 317 33.21 9.57 19.85
C SER A 317 33.36 8.16 19.24
N THR A 318 32.29 7.37 19.29
CA THR A 318 32.25 6.07 18.63
C THR A 318 32.16 6.35 17.13
N THR A 319 33.19 5.89 16.42
CA THR A 319 33.23 5.79 14.97
C THR A 319 31.88 5.28 14.44
N CYS A 320 31.39 5.88 13.35
CA CYS A 320 30.13 5.57 12.65
C CYS A 320 29.85 4.06 12.42
N PHE A 321 30.87 3.21 12.54
CA PHE A 321 30.82 1.76 12.38
C PHE A 321 30.64 0.94 13.67
N GLY A 322 30.94 1.50 14.86
CA GLY A 322 30.85 0.78 16.13
C GLY A 322 29.42 0.46 16.55
N ASP A 323 28.48 1.36 16.28
CA ASP A 323 27.06 1.16 16.60
C ASP A 323 26.37 0.15 15.68
N ILE A 324 26.94 -0.18 14.51
CA ILE A 324 26.34 -1.14 13.56
C ILE A 324 26.34 -2.57 14.14
N CYS A 325 27.34 -2.91 14.95
CA CYS A 325 27.52 -4.26 15.50
C CYS A 325 26.66 -4.54 16.74
N ASN A 326 26.14 -3.51 17.42
CA ASN A 326 25.24 -3.67 18.56
C ASN A 326 23.81 -3.87 18.06
N LYS A 327 23.41 -5.14 17.90
CA LYS A 327 22.08 -5.50 17.40
C LYS A 327 21.00 -5.29 18.48
N PRO A 328 20.01 -4.40 18.26
CA PRO A 328 18.84 -4.29 19.14
C PRO A 328 18.04 -5.60 19.18
N GLU A 329 17.24 -5.79 20.23
CA GLU A 329 16.27 -6.89 20.24
C GLU A 329 15.22 -6.70 19.13
N ARG A 330 14.59 -7.80 18.69
CA ARG A 330 13.52 -7.71 17.67
C ARG A 330 12.36 -6.90 18.21
N GLY A 331 11.83 -6.01 17.38
CA GLY A 331 10.77 -5.09 17.76
C GLY A 331 11.25 -3.79 18.38
N GLU A 332 12.51 -3.70 18.81
CA GLU A 332 13.12 -2.42 19.18
C GLU A 332 13.42 -1.55 17.97
N ASP A 333 13.68 -0.26 18.21
CA ASP A 333 13.97 0.69 17.14
C ASP A 333 15.40 0.49 16.61
N TYR A 334 15.51 -0.03 15.39
CA TYR A 334 16.78 -0.16 14.70
C TYR A 334 17.16 1.14 14.02
N THR A 335 18.46 1.46 13.93
CA THR A 335 18.91 2.47 12.96
C THR A 335 18.78 1.94 11.53
N ILE A 336 18.73 2.84 10.55
CA ILE A 336 18.54 2.46 9.14
C ILE A 336 19.60 1.46 8.69
N LEU A 337 20.88 1.73 8.97
CA LEU A 337 21.99 0.87 8.54
C LEU A 337 22.01 -0.48 9.28
N GLN A 338 21.73 -0.48 10.60
CA GLN A 338 21.60 -1.71 11.39
C GLN A 338 20.50 -2.61 10.86
N ALA A 339 19.33 -2.04 10.51
CA ALA A 339 18.21 -2.80 9.98
C ALA A 339 18.52 -3.36 8.59
N LEU A 340 19.10 -2.54 7.69
CA LEU A 340 19.45 -2.98 6.34
C LEU A 340 20.47 -4.12 6.35
N LEU A 341 21.51 -4.03 7.18
CA LEU A 341 22.53 -5.09 7.29
C LEU A 341 22.09 -6.27 8.17
N ASN A 342 20.88 -6.23 8.72
CA ASN A 342 20.37 -7.32 9.54
C ASN A 342 20.04 -8.54 8.69
N MET A 343 20.44 -9.72 9.16
CA MET A 343 20.08 -11.00 8.52
C MET A 343 18.57 -11.16 8.32
N ASP A 344 17.74 -10.70 9.25
CA ASP A 344 16.28 -10.84 9.13
C ASP A 344 15.73 -9.96 7.99
N MET A 345 16.32 -8.78 7.76
CA MET A 345 15.96 -7.90 6.63
C MET A 345 16.45 -8.48 5.30
N MET A 346 17.68 -9.01 5.26
CA MET A 346 18.24 -9.61 4.05
C MET A 346 17.43 -10.84 3.59
N ILE A 347 17.03 -11.70 4.52
CA ILE A 347 16.16 -12.85 4.23
C ILE A 347 14.79 -12.37 3.71
N LEU A 348 14.20 -11.37 4.37
CA LEU A 348 12.93 -10.77 3.94
C LEU A 348 13.04 -10.15 2.55
N PHE A 349 14.14 -9.45 2.26
CA PHE A 349 14.43 -8.82 0.98
C PHE A 349 14.53 -9.85 -0.14
N ILE A 350 15.26 -10.96 0.07
CA ILE A 350 15.39 -12.05 -0.91
C ILE A 350 14.02 -12.71 -1.15
N ALA A 351 13.27 -13.03 -0.10
CA ALA A 351 11.93 -13.61 -0.24
C ALA A 351 10.98 -12.67 -1.01
N THR A 352 11.07 -11.37 -0.74
CA THR A 352 10.28 -10.32 -1.40
C THR A 352 10.68 -10.15 -2.86
N PHE A 353 11.98 -10.19 -3.17
CA PHE A 353 12.51 -10.15 -4.53
C PHE A 353 11.94 -11.30 -5.36
N CYS A 354 11.97 -12.51 -4.83
CA CYS A 354 11.43 -13.69 -5.49
C CYS A 354 9.91 -13.62 -5.65
N GLY A 355 9.18 -13.26 -4.59
CA GLY A 355 7.73 -13.26 -4.56
C GLY A 355 7.08 -12.10 -5.32
N LEU A 356 7.36 -10.86 -4.89
CA LEU A 356 6.79 -9.67 -5.50
C LEU A 356 7.35 -9.43 -6.91
N GLY A 357 8.62 -9.76 -7.16
CA GLY A 357 9.20 -9.67 -8.51
C GLY A 357 8.49 -10.59 -9.51
N SER A 358 8.23 -11.85 -9.12
CA SER A 358 7.47 -12.79 -9.95
C SER A 358 6.00 -12.36 -10.10
N SER A 359 5.40 -11.83 -9.03
CA SER A 359 3.99 -11.35 -9.06
C SER A 359 3.84 -10.20 -10.02
N LEU A 360 4.73 -9.20 -9.94
CA LEU A 360 4.71 -8.05 -10.85
C LEU A 360 4.94 -8.50 -12.30
N THR A 361 5.89 -9.40 -12.53
CA THR A 361 6.11 -10.01 -13.86
C THR A 361 4.84 -10.65 -14.42
N ALA A 362 4.12 -11.43 -13.62
CA ALA A 362 2.90 -12.10 -14.06
C ALA A 362 1.75 -11.11 -14.36
N VAL A 363 1.61 -10.08 -13.52
CA VAL A 363 0.59 -9.02 -13.71
C VAL A 363 0.87 -8.19 -14.97
N ASP A 364 2.13 -7.80 -15.20
CA ASP A 364 2.52 -6.99 -16.35
C ASP A 364 2.34 -7.73 -17.68
N ASN A 365 2.49 -9.06 -17.68
CA ASN A 365 2.36 -9.90 -18.87
C ASN A 365 0.96 -10.50 -19.05
N LEU A 366 0.01 -10.28 -18.13
CA LEU A 366 -1.29 -10.97 -18.15
C LEU A 366 -2.08 -10.75 -19.44
N GLY A 367 -1.95 -9.56 -20.04
CA GLY A 367 -2.53 -9.25 -21.34
C GLY A 367 -1.97 -10.13 -22.46
N GLN A 368 -0.64 -10.20 -22.56
CA GLN A 368 0.08 -10.98 -23.57
C GLN A 368 -0.08 -12.49 -23.37
N ILE A 369 -0.16 -12.97 -22.12
CA ILE A 369 -0.46 -14.37 -21.80
C ILE A 369 -1.84 -14.76 -22.32
N GLY A 370 -2.83 -13.88 -22.09
CA GLY A 370 -4.18 -14.08 -22.61
C GLY A 370 -4.22 -14.12 -24.14
N GLU A 371 -3.50 -13.21 -24.79
CA GLU A 371 -3.39 -13.13 -26.25
C GLU A 371 -2.67 -14.36 -26.84
N SER A 372 -1.56 -14.79 -26.25
CA SER A 372 -0.81 -15.96 -26.73
C SER A 372 -1.62 -17.25 -26.65
N LEU A 373 -2.53 -17.36 -25.68
CA LEU A 373 -3.44 -18.50 -25.53
C LEU A 373 -4.72 -18.38 -26.37
N GLY A 374 -4.87 -17.31 -27.15
CA GLY A 374 -6.03 -17.10 -28.04
C GLY A 374 -7.31 -16.64 -27.34
N TYR A 375 -7.23 -16.07 -26.13
CA TYR A 375 -8.41 -15.55 -25.46
C TYR A 375 -8.93 -14.26 -26.11
N PRO A 376 -10.26 -14.05 -26.20
CA PRO A 376 -10.83 -12.79 -26.63
C PRO A 376 -10.43 -11.63 -25.70
N THR A 377 -10.28 -10.42 -26.25
CA THR A 377 -9.94 -9.19 -25.49
C THR A 377 -10.87 -8.93 -24.30
N LYS A 378 -12.16 -9.27 -24.41
CA LYS A 378 -13.14 -9.19 -23.32
C LYS A 378 -12.75 -10.11 -22.15
N THR A 379 -12.30 -11.32 -22.45
CA THR A 379 -11.84 -12.30 -21.46
C THR A 379 -10.53 -11.88 -20.81
N ILE A 380 -9.59 -11.36 -21.60
CA ILE A 380 -8.32 -10.80 -21.10
C ILE A 380 -8.58 -9.65 -20.12
N SER A 381 -9.49 -8.74 -20.46
CA SER A 381 -9.93 -7.67 -19.55
C SER A 381 -10.50 -8.22 -18.25
N THR A 382 -11.20 -9.35 -18.28
CA THR A 382 -11.72 -10.02 -17.07
C THR A 382 -10.60 -10.57 -16.20
N PHE A 383 -9.53 -11.15 -16.76
CA PHE A 383 -8.36 -11.57 -15.98
C PHE A 383 -7.71 -10.42 -15.23
N VAL A 384 -7.47 -9.30 -15.92
CA VAL A 384 -6.89 -8.09 -15.31
C VAL A 384 -7.78 -7.54 -14.20
N SER A 385 -9.10 -7.49 -14.42
CA SER A 385 -10.05 -7.11 -13.39
C SER A 385 -9.95 -8.04 -12.17
N LEU A 386 -9.98 -9.36 -12.37
CA LEU A 386 -9.92 -10.35 -11.30
C LEU A 386 -8.66 -10.18 -10.45
N VAL A 387 -7.49 -10.04 -11.07
CA VAL A 387 -6.24 -9.77 -10.34
C VAL A 387 -6.37 -8.54 -9.44
N SER A 388 -6.91 -7.43 -9.95
CA SER A 388 -7.07 -6.19 -9.18
C SER A 388 -8.02 -6.34 -7.98
N ILE A 389 -9.16 -7.01 -8.17
CA ILE A 389 -10.15 -7.26 -7.09
C ILE A 389 -9.54 -8.15 -6.00
N TRP A 390 -8.93 -9.25 -6.42
CA TRP A 390 -8.33 -10.19 -5.48
C TRP A 390 -7.05 -9.63 -4.86
N ASN A 391 -6.39 -8.66 -5.48
CA ASN A 391 -5.33 -7.87 -4.86
C ASN A 391 -5.82 -7.05 -3.67
N TYR A 392 -6.97 -6.37 -3.80
CA TYR A 392 -7.61 -5.71 -2.68
C TYR A 392 -7.89 -6.69 -1.55
N PHE A 393 -8.57 -7.80 -1.85
CA PHE A 393 -8.90 -8.81 -0.84
C PHE A 393 -7.65 -9.41 -0.20
N GLY A 394 -6.59 -9.68 -0.97
CA GLY A 394 -5.31 -10.16 -0.46
C GLY A 394 -4.70 -9.23 0.59
N ARG A 395 -4.75 -7.90 0.35
CA ARG A 395 -4.23 -6.89 1.28
C ARG A 395 -5.04 -6.83 2.57
N VAL A 396 -6.35 -6.79 2.44
CA VAL A 396 -7.25 -6.69 3.58
C VAL A 396 -7.25 -7.97 4.40
N PHE A 397 -7.40 -9.13 3.76
CA PHE A 397 -7.38 -10.42 4.43
C PHE A 397 -6.05 -10.66 5.13
N SER A 398 -4.91 -10.38 4.49
CA SER A 398 -3.64 -10.59 5.18
C SER A 398 -3.49 -9.68 6.39
N GLY A 399 -3.95 -8.42 6.36
CA GLY A 399 -3.96 -7.56 7.54
C GLY A 399 -4.76 -8.12 8.72
N PHE A 400 -6.03 -8.46 8.49
CA PHE A 400 -6.95 -8.93 9.56
C PHE A 400 -6.70 -10.38 9.99
N VAL A 401 -6.50 -11.28 9.03
CA VAL A 401 -6.30 -12.70 9.30
C VAL A 401 -4.97 -12.91 10.00
N SER A 402 -3.88 -12.25 9.57
CA SER A 402 -2.61 -12.39 10.28
C SER A 402 -2.63 -11.79 11.68
N GLU A 403 -3.40 -10.71 11.92
CA GLU A 403 -3.60 -10.18 13.27
C GLU A 403 -4.33 -11.19 14.15
N THR A 404 -5.44 -11.75 13.65
CA THR A 404 -6.24 -12.74 14.37
C THR A 404 -5.41 -14.00 14.66
N LEU A 405 -4.64 -14.45 13.66
CA LEU A 405 -3.76 -15.61 13.77
C LEU A 405 -2.66 -15.42 14.82
N MET A 406 -2.08 -14.22 14.88
CA MET A 406 -1.06 -13.88 15.86
C MET A 406 -1.66 -13.77 17.27
N VAL A 407 -2.70 -12.96 17.47
CA VAL A 407 -3.26 -12.70 18.80
C VAL A 407 -3.88 -13.94 19.43
N LYS A 408 -4.56 -14.79 18.62
CA LYS A 408 -5.26 -15.95 19.15
C LYS A 408 -4.40 -17.21 19.22
N TRP A 409 -3.50 -17.41 18.25
CA TRP A 409 -2.75 -18.66 18.09
C TRP A 409 -1.23 -18.49 18.05
N ASN A 410 -0.71 -17.27 18.28
CA ASN A 410 0.74 -16.95 18.24
C ASN A 410 1.42 -17.41 16.94
N VAL A 411 0.67 -17.39 15.83
CA VAL A 411 1.19 -17.78 14.52
C VAL A 411 2.01 -16.61 13.95
N PRO A 412 3.31 -16.83 13.60
CA PRO A 412 4.13 -15.77 13.00
C PRO A 412 3.58 -15.28 11.66
N ARG A 413 3.54 -13.96 11.43
CA ARG A 413 3.13 -13.41 10.12
C ARG A 413 4.03 -13.87 8.97
N THR A 414 5.30 -14.14 9.28
CA THR A 414 6.28 -14.70 8.36
C THR A 414 5.84 -16.06 7.81
N LEU A 415 5.06 -16.83 8.57
CA LEU A 415 4.51 -18.11 8.09
C LEU A 415 3.40 -17.89 7.06
N MET A 416 2.55 -16.88 7.28
CA MET A 416 1.55 -16.48 6.29
C MET A 416 2.22 -16.00 4.99
N MET A 417 3.34 -15.27 5.09
CA MET A 417 4.13 -14.88 3.91
C MET A 417 4.62 -16.11 3.14
N THR A 418 5.19 -17.10 3.83
CA THR A 418 5.62 -18.37 3.22
C THR A 418 4.46 -19.09 2.52
N PHE A 419 3.30 -19.17 3.17
CA PHE A 419 2.10 -19.77 2.56
C PHE A 419 1.68 -19.04 1.26
N MET A 420 1.68 -17.71 1.26
CA MET A 420 1.34 -16.93 0.06
C MET A 420 2.36 -17.09 -1.07
N LEU A 421 3.64 -17.30 -0.76
CA LEU A 421 4.68 -17.59 -1.76
C LEU A 421 4.45 -18.97 -2.40
N VAL A 422 4.15 -20.01 -1.60
CA VAL A 422 3.81 -21.34 -2.13
C VAL A 422 2.58 -21.26 -3.03
N LEU A 423 1.54 -20.56 -2.58
CA LEU A 423 0.31 -20.38 -3.36
C LEU A 423 0.58 -19.66 -4.70
N SER A 424 1.46 -18.64 -4.70
CA SER A 424 1.88 -17.95 -5.93
C SER A 424 2.63 -18.88 -6.89
N SER A 425 3.52 -19.71 -6.37
CA SER A 425 4.26 -20.69 -7.18
C SER A 425 3.31 -21.65 -7.90
N LEU A 426 2.27 -22.14 -7.21
CA LEU A 426 1.23 -22.98 -7.83
C LEU A 426 0.48 -22.24 -8.94
N ALA A 427 0.18 -20.96 -8.75
CA ALA A 427 -0.45 -20.16 -9.80
C ALA A 427 0.44 -20.02 -11.04
N TYR A 428 1.75 -19.81 -10.86
CA TYR A 428 2.67 -19.73 -12.00
C TYR A 428 2.78 -21.06 -12.75
N LEU A 429 2.77 -22.20 -12.05
CA LEU A 429 2.71 -23.51 -12.69
C LEU A 429 1.44 -23.68 -13.54
N SER A 430 0.29 -23.19 -13.06
CA SER A 430 -0.98 -23.25 -13.81
C SER A 430 -0.99 -22.38 -15.09
N ILE A 431 -0.13 -21.35 -15.16
CA ILE A 431 0.11 -20.57 -16.38
C ILE A 431 1.12 -21.29 -17.30
N ALA A 432 2.18 -21.87 -16.73
CA ALA A 432 3.19 -22.63 -17.50
C ALA A 432 2.60 -23.87 -18.19
N PHE A 433 1.64 -24.52 -17.53
CA PHE A 433 0.94 -25.72 -18.00
C PHE A 433 -0.57 -25.44 -18.06
N PRO A 434 -1.04 -24.70 -19.09
CA PRO A 434 -2.41 -24.24 -19.15
C PRO A 434 -3.38 -25.39 -19.40
N PHE A 435 -4.47 -25.40 -18.64
CA PHE A 435 -5.63 -26.28 -18.81
C PHE A 435 -6.90 -25.41 -18.93
N PRO A 436 -8.06 -25.95 -19.36
CA PRO A 436 -9.28 -25.16 -19.48
C PRO A 436 -9.63 -24.43 -18.18
N GLY A 437 -9.64 -23.09 -18.22
CA GLY A 437 -9.90 -22.25 -17.04
C GLY A 437 -8.69 -21.96 -16.15
N SER A 438 -7.49 -22.47 -16.44
CA SER A 438 -6.32 -22.28 -15.56
C SER A 438 -5.95 -20.80 -15.36
N VAL A 439 -6.07 -19.96 -16.39
CA VAL A 439 -5.76 -18.53 -16.32
C VAL A 439 -6.74 -17.77 -15.41
N TYR A 440 -8.01 -18.21 -15.32
CA TYR A 440 -8.97 -17.64 -14.36
C TYR A 440 -8.53 -17.93 -12.93
N VAL A 441 -8.22 -19.19 -12.63
CA VAL A 441 -7.76 -19.63 -11.31
C VAL A 441 -6.45 -18.93 -10.95
N ALA A 442 -5.50 -18.88 -11.88
CA ALA A 442 -4.23 -18.19 -11.71
C ALA A 442 -4.43 -16.70 -11.39
N SER A 443 -5.33 -16.01 -12.10
CA SER A 443 -5.62 -14.59 -11.89
C SER A 443 -6.13 -14.31 -10.48
N VAL A 444 -7.01 -15.17 -9.95
CA VAL A 444 -7.52 -15.06 -8.58
C VAL A 444 -6.38 -15.25 -7.57
N ILE A 445 -5.61 -16.32 -7.72
CA ILE A 445 -4.54 -16.68 -6.79
C ILE A 445 -3.44 -15.61 -6.80
N ILE A 446 -2.98 -15.18 -7.98
CA ILE A 446 -1.97 -14.12 -8.15
C ILE A 446 -2.45 -12.82 -7.51
N GLY A 447 -3.73 -12.45 -7.71
CA GLY A 447 -4.32 -11.30 -7.06
C GLY A 447 -4.19 -11.38 -5.53
N VAL A 448 -4.73 -12.44 -4.92
CA VAL A 448 -4.69 -12.64 -3.46
C VAL A 448 -3.27 -12.63 -2.94
N SER A 449 -2.39 -13.43 -3.53
CA SER A 449 -1.04 -13.61 -3.02
C SER A 449 -0.19 -12.35 -3.18
N PHE A 450 -0.31 -11.62 -4.29
CA PHE A 450 0.39 -10.36 -4.51
C PHE A 450 -0.03 -9.30 -3.48
N GLY A 451 -1.34 -9.17 -3.24
CA GLY A 451 -1.87 -8.22 -2.26
C GLY A 451 -1.46 -8.58 -0.83
N ALA A 452 -1.49 -9.88 -0.50
CA ALA A 452 -1.11 -10.38 0.79
C ALA A 452 0.38 -10.14 1.08
N GLN A 453 1.27 -10.47 0.13
CA GLN A 453 2.71 -10.28 0.24
C GLN A 453 3.08 -8.82 0.49
N LEU A 454 2.47 -7.87 -0.25
CA LEU A 454 2.69 -6.44 -0.04
C LEU A 454 2.33 -6.03 1.39
N THR A 455 1.16 -6.40 1.89
CA THR A 455 0.74 -5.98 3.24
C THR A 455 1.58 -6.65 4.33
N LEU A 456 1.92 -7.92 4.16
CA LEU A 456 2.77 -8.65 5.10
C LEU A 456 4.18 -8.07 5.17
N LEU A 457 4.77 -7.67 4.03
CA LEU A 457 6.06 -6.98 4.01
C LEU A 457 6.07 -5.74 4.91
N PHE A 458 5.07 -4.86 4.74
CA PHE A 458 4.97 -3.63 5.53
C PHE A 458 4.78 -3.91 7.02
N THR A 459 3.99 -4.95 7.33
CA THR A 459 3.68 -5.31 8.71
C THR A 459 4.88 -5.95 9.40
N ILE A 460 5.54 -6.91 8.76
CA ILE A 460 6.74 -7.59 9.28
C ILE A 460 7.87 -6.58 9.51
N ILE A 461 8.09 -5.62 8.61
CA ILE A 461 9.12 -4.58 8.80
C ILE A 461 8.81 -3.73 10.04
N SER A 462 7.55 -3.31 10.21
CA SER A 462 7.14 -2.52 11.39
C SER A 462 7.27 -3.29 12.70
N GLU A 463 7.12 -4.61 12.66
CA GLU A 463 7.17 -5.49 13.83
C GLU A 463 8.59 -5.87 14.21
N LEU A 464 9.50 -6.07 13.24
CA LEU A 464 10.86 -6.52 13.51
C LEU A 464 11.84 -5.39 13.79
N PHE A 465 11.66 -4.23 13.14
CA PHE A 465 12.66 -3.15 13.13
C PHE A 465 12.20 -1.85 13.81
N GLY A 466 11.02 -1.86 14.43
CA GLY A 466 10.47 -0.73 15.16
C GLY A 466 9.79 0.32 14.28
N LEU A 467 9.37 1.41 14.92
CA LEU A 467 8.56 2.46 14.29
C LEU A 467 9.32 3.77 14.07
N LYS A 468 10.52 3.93 14.68
CA LYS A 468 11.30 5.17 14.57
C LYS A 468 11.62 5.52 13.12
N TYR A 469 12.37 4.65 12.42
CA TYR A 469 12.76 4.83 11.01
C TYR A 469 11.91 3.98 10.04
N TYR A 470 10.68 3.68 10.43
CA TYR A 470 9.82 2.78 9.66
C TYR A 470 9.60 3.26 8.22
N ALA A 471 9.51 4.57 8.00
CA ALA A 471 9.25 5.14 6.69
C ALA A 471 10.35 4.77 5.69
N THR A 472 11.60 4.90 6.10
CA THR A 472 12.74 4.51 5.26
C THR A 472 12.82 3.00 5.09
N LEU A 473 12.64 2.23 6.17
CA LEU A 473 12.84 0.78 6.15
C LEU A 473 11.85 0.05 5.25
N PHE A 474 10.55 0.38 5.28
CA PHE A 474 9.60 -0.30 4.40
C PHE A 474 9.87 0.07 2.93
N ASN A 475 10.27 1.31 2.64
CA ASN A 475 10.59 1.75 1.29
C ASN A 475 11.84 1.05 0.74
N CYS A 476 12.86 0.82 1.58
CA CYS A 476 14.01 -0.01 1.22
C CYS A 476 13.60 -1.46 0.97
N GLY A 477 12.74 -2.04 1.82
CA GLY A 477 12.22 -3.39 1.61
C GLY A 477 11.45 -3.53 0.30
N GLN A 478 10.69 -2.50 -0.09
CA GLN A 478 9.96 -2.48 -1.36
C GLN A 478 10.86 -2.46 -2.61
N LEU A 479 12.12 -1.99 -2.52
CA LEU A 479 13.06 -2.01 -3.66
C LEU A 479 13.32 -3.42 -4.20
N ALA A 480 13.10 -4.45 -3.39
CA ALA A 480 13.18 -5.84 -3.83
C ALA A 480 12.22 -6.13 -5.01
N SER A 481 11.03 -5.51 -5.03
CA SER A 481 10.01 -5.73 -6.07
C SER A 481 10.44 -5.28 -7.47
N PRO A 482 10.85 -4.00 -7.71
CA PRO A 482 11.29 -3.57 -9.04
C PRO A 482 12.60 -4.23 -9.47
N LEU A 483 13.52 -4.54 -8.53
CA LEU A 483 14.73 -5.30 -8.86
C LEU A 483 14.40 -6.72 -9.32
N GLY A 484 13.49 -7.39 -8.60
CA GLY A 484 13.00 -8.72 -8.96
C GLY A 484 12.27 -8.72 -10.29
N SER A 485 11.36 -7.77 -10.50
CA SER A 485 10.62 -7.64 -11.76
C SER A 485 11.54 -7.32 -12.93
N TYR A 486 12.54 -6.44 -12.78
CA TYR A 486 13.47 -6.18 -13.89
C TYR A 486 14.18 -7.47 -14.36
N ILE A 487 14.67 -8.28 -13.43
CA ILE A 487 15.35 -9.54 -13.76
C ILE A 487 14.36 -10.56 -14.32
N LEU A 488 13.24 -10.80 -13.65
CA LEU A 488 12.30 -11.86 -14.00
C LEU A 488 11.39 -11.52 -15.19
N ASN A 489 11.01 -10.25 -15.33
CA ASN A 489 10.19 -9.76 -16.42
C ASN A 489 11.04 -9.49 -17.66
N VAL A 490 11.99 -8.56 -17.61
CA VAL A 490 12.73 -8.12 -18.79
C VAL A 490 13.77 -9.16 -19.22
N LYS A 491 14.61 -9.61 -18.28
CA LYS A 491 15.73 -10.52 -18.62
C LYS A 491 15.28 -11.97 -18.77
N VAL A 492 14.29 -12.45 -18.03
CA VAL A 492 13.84 -13.84 -18.16
C VAL A 492 12.64 -13.94 -19.09
N THR A 493 11.51 -13.35 -18.71
CA THR A 493 10.22 -13.57 -19.41
C THR A 493 10.22 -13.00 -20.82
N GLY A 494 10.63 -11.74 -21.00
CA GLY A 494 10.67 -11.08 -22.30
C GLY A 494 11.64 -11.77 -23.28
N MET A 495 12.88 -12.05 -22.86
CA MET A 495 13.86 -12.71 -23.73
C MET A 495 13.42 -14.12 -24.16
N LEU A 496 12.78 -14.88 -23.26
CA LEU A 496 12.26 -16.21 -23.58
C LEU A 496 11.04 -16.15 -24.52
N TYR A 497 10.14 -15.19 -24.29
CA TYR A 497 9.01 -14.95 -25.18
C TYR A 497 9.49 -14.59 -26.60
N ASP A 498 10.42 -13.64 -26.71
CA ASP A 498 10.96 -13.20 -28.00
C ASP A 498 11.67 -14.33 -28.74
N ARG A 499 12.39 -15.19 -28.01
CA ARG A 499 13.04 -16.37 -28.58
C ARG A 499 12.04 -17.35 -29.21
N GLU A 500 10.95 -17.65 -28.51
CA GLU A 500 9.89 -18.51 -29.06
C GLU A 500 9.12 -17.84 -30.20
N ALA A 501 8.87 -16.53 -30.09
CA ALA A 501 8.23 -15.76 -31.16
C ALA A 501 9.07 -15.76 -32.46
N LEU A 502 10.39 -15.59 -32.34
CA LEU A 502 11.32 -15.64 -33.47
C LEU A 502 11.39 -17.05 -34.09
N LYS A 503 11.32 -18.10 -33.26
CA LYS A 503 11.26 -19.47 -33.73
C LYS A 503 9.99 -19.71 -34.57
N GLN A 504 8.83 -19.25 -34.09
CA GLN A 504 7.57 -19.34 -34.84
C GLN A 504 7.57 -18.51 -36.15
N LEU A 505 8.27 -17.37 -36.17
CA LEU A 505 8.46 -16.59 -37.40
C LEU A 505 9.34 -17.32 -38.42
N ALA A 506 10.44 -17.91 -37.96
CA ALA A 506 11.35 -18.67 -38.80
C ALA A 506 10.66 -19.91 -39.40
N GLU A 507 9.80 -20.59 -38.63
CA GLU A 507 8.95 -21.69 -39.12
C GLU A 507 7.99 -21.26 -40.23
N LYS A 508 7.59 -19.98 -40.26
CA LYS A 508 6.79 -19.37 -41.34
C LYS A 508 7.63 -18.82 -42.50
N GLY A 509 8.95 -18.98 -42.46
CA GLY A 509 9.88 -18.42 -43.46
C GLY A 509 10.00 -16.90 -43.41
N LEU A 510 9.55 -16.26 -42.32
CA LEU A 510 9.58 -14.81 -42.14
C LEU A 510 10.75 -14.39 -41.26
N THR A 511 11.22 -13.16 -41.46
CA THR A 511 12.29 -12.55 -40.65
C THR A 511 11.72 -11.47 -39.74
N ARG A 512 12.49 -11.01 -38.74
CA ARG A 512 12.04 -9.98 -37.79
C ARG A 512 11.61 -8.68 -38.48
N SER A 513 12.21 -8.33 -39.62
CA SER A 513 11.86 -7.17 -40.43
C SER A 513 10.53 -7.33 -41.18
N SER A 514 10.05 -8.57 -41.35
CA SER A 514 8.80 -8.88 -42.05
C SER A 514 7.54 -8.57 -41.22
N VAL A 515 7.68 -8.33 -39.92
CA VAL A 515 6.55 -8.08 -39.02
C VAL A 515 6.73 -6.81 -38.19
N LYS A 516 5.64 -6.07 -38.03
CA LYS A 516 5.61 -4.83 -37.24
C LYS A 516 5.70 -5.12 -35.74
N GLU A 517 4.97 -6.12 -35.26
CA GLU A 517 4.95 -6.55 -33.86
C GLU A 517 5.32 -8.03 -33.75
N LEU A 518 6.09 -8.39 -32.72
CA LEU A 518 6.56 -9.74 -32.48
C LEU A 518 5.56 -10.45 -31.56
N THR A 519 4.79 -11.40 -32.10
CA THR A 519 3.74 -12.11 -31.37
C THR A 519 4.02 -13.61 -31.35
N CYS A 520 3.96 -14.22 -30.16
CA CYS A 520 4.05 -15.66 -29.95
C CYS A 520 2.66 -16.23 -29.61
N LEU A 521 2.30 -17.36 -30.26
CA LEU A 521 1.05 -18.07 -30.02
C LEU A 521 1.29 -19.47 -29.43
N GLY A 522 0.40 -19.91 -28.55
CA GLY A 522 0.43 -21.20 -27.88
C GLY A 522 1.01 -21.18 -26.47
N GLY A 523 0.81 -22.28 -25.73
CA GLY A 523 1.26 -22.40 -24.33
C GLY A 523 2.78 -22.42 -24.18
N GLN A 524 3.52 -22.77 -25.23
CA GLN A 524 4.99 -22.78 -25.25
C GLN A 524 5.60 -21.39 -24.98
N CYS A 525 4.90 -20.31 -25.35
CA CYS A 525 5.40 -18.92 -25.23
C CYS A 525 5.74 -18.53 -23.79
N TYR A 526 5.00 -19.05 -22.82
CA TYR A 526 5.18 -18.76 -21.40
C TYR A 526 5.55 -19.98 -20.56
N ARG A 527 5.61 -21.18 -21.14
CA ARG A 527 5.89 -22.42 -20.40
C ARG A 527 7.20 -22.36 -19.63
N LEU A 528 8.30 -22.02 -20.29
CA LEU A 528 9.63 -22.02 -19.66
C LEU A 528 9.76 -20.85 -18.67
N SER A 529 9.35 -19.65 -19.08
CA SER A 529 9.44 -18.45 -18.23
C SER A 529 8.63 -18.62 -16.94
N PHE A 530 7.38 -19.09 -17.03
CA PHE A 530 6.55 -19.31 -15.83
C PHE A 530 6.98 -20.50 -14.99
N SER A 531 7.62 -21.52 -15.57
CA SER A 531 8.27 -22.58 -14.78
C SER A 531 9.44 -22.02 -13.96
N ILE A 532 10.24 -21.10 -14.54
CA ILE A 532 11.31 -20.41 -13.82
C ILE A 532 10.74 -19.52 -12.71
N LEU A 533 9.69 -18.73 -12.98
CA LEU A 533 9.02 -17.92 -11.96
C LEU A 533 8.47 -18.77 -10.81
N ALA A 534 7.87 -19.92 -11.13
CA ALA A 534 7.40 -20.87 -10.12
C ALA A 534 8.54 -21.35 -9.22
N ALA A 535 9.66 -21.77 -9.81
CA ALA A 535 10.85 -22.24 -9.09
C ALA A 535 11.49 -21.15 -8.22
N VAL A 536 11.65 -19.93 -8.77
CA VAL A 536 12.20 -18.78 -8.05
C VAL A 536 11.31 -18.39 -6.88
N THR A 537 9.99 -18.39 -7.07
CA THR A 537 9.03 -18.09 -6.00
C THR A 537 9.02 -19.16 -4.91
N PHE A 538 9.11 -20.43 -5.30
CA PHE A 538 9.24 -21.54 -4.35
C PHE A 538 10.53 -21.45 -3.54
N PHE A 539 11.66 -21.12 -4.18
CA PHE A 539 12.91 -20.80 -3.48
C PHE A 539 12.71 -19.65 -2.48
N GLY A 540 12.02 -18.58 -2.87
CA GLY A 540 11.63 -17.50 -1.96
C GLY A 540 10.82 -18.00 -0.75
N ALA A 541 9.94 -18.99 -0.93
CA ALA A 541 9.19 -19.60 0.17
C ALA A 541 10.11 -20.36 1.14
N LEU A 542 11.10 -21.10 0.62
CA LEU A 542 12.10 -21.79 1.45
C LEU A 542 12.95 -20.79 2.24
N VAL A 543 13.38 -19.69 1.60
CA VAL A 543 14.11 -18.59 2.26
C VAL A 543 13.24 -17.95 3.34
N SER A 544 11.95 -17.71 3.07
CA SER A 544 10.98 -17.18 4.04
C SER A 544 10.81 -18.13 5.23
N LEU A 545 10.89 -19.46 5.05
CA LEU A 545 10.84 -20.43 6.15
C LEU A 545 12.00 -20.23 7.14
N ILE A 546 13.19 -19.82 6.67
CA ILE A 546 14.32 -19.47 7.54
C ILE A 546 13.93 -18.29 8.43
N LEU A 547 13.26 -17.27 7.87
CA LEU A 547 12.75 -16.14 8.64
C LEU A 547 11.73 -16.59 9.70
N VAL A 548 10.81 -17.50 9.34
CA VAL A 548 9.85 -18.10 10.28
C VAL A 548 10.55 -18.72 11.48
N MET A 549 11.57 -19.55 11.24
CA MET A 549 12.33 -20.22 12.31
C MET A 549 13.01 -19.19 13.22
N ARG A 550 13.58 -18.13 12.64
CA ARG A 550 14.31 -17.08 13.38
C ARG A 550 13.38 -16.18 14.20
N THR A 551 12.18 -15.90 13.70
CA THR A 551 11.21 -15.01 14.37
C THR A 551 10.23 -15.75 15.28
N ARG A 552 10.24 -17.09 15.31
CA ARG A 552 9.28 -17.90 16.07
C ARG A 552 9.22 -17.56 17.56
N LYS A 553 10.38 -17.34 18.20
CA LYS A 553 10.42 -16.95 19.63
C LYS A 553 9.84 -15.56 19.87
N PHE A 554 10.09 -14.63 18.95
CA PHE A 554 9.58 -13.26 19.04
C PHE A 554 8.04 -13.22 18.95
N TYR A 555 7.44 -13.88 17.96
CA TYR A 555 5.97 -13.94 17.80
C TYR A 555 5.25 -14.81 18.84
N LYS A 556 5.97 -15.61 19.63
CA LYS A 556 5.39 -16.27 20.81
C LYS A 556 5.25 -15.34 22.01
N GLY A 557 6.02 -14.25 22.04
CA GLY A 557 5.94 -13.23 23.07
C GLY A 557 4.86 -12.19 22.76
N ASP A 558 4.64 -11.31 23.72
CA ASP A 558 3.73 -10.19 23.59
C ASP A 558 4.41 -9.01 22.89
N ILE A 559 4.34 -8.98 21.55
CA ILE A 559 5.02 -7.98 20.72
C ILE A 559 4.48 -6.55 20.88
N TYR A 560 3.33 -6.40 21.55
CA TYR A 560 2.65 -5.13 21.75
C TYR A 560 2.79 -4.59 23.19
N LYS A 561 3.39 -5.37 24.09
CA LYS A 561 3.54 -5.04 25.51
C LYS A 561 4.05 -3.62 25.75
N LYS A 562 5.13 -3.23 25.06
CA LYS A 562 5.75 -1.90 25.23
C LYS A 562 4.85 -0.73 24.84
N TYR A 563 3.96 -0.92 23.87
CA TYR A 563 3.02 0.13 23.46
C TYR A 563 1.87 0.27 24.45
N ARG A 564 1.52 -0.81 25.15
CA ARG A 564 0.53 -0.79 26.24
C ARG A 564 1.06 -0.19 27.53
N GLU A 565 2.35 -0.33 27.79
CA GLU A 565 3.00 0.28 28.96
C GLU A 565 3.27 1.78 28.77
N ALA A 566 3.45 2.21 27.51
CA ALA A 566 3.69 3.61 27.17
C ALA A 566 2.41 4.46 26.99
N ALA A 567 1.23 3.85 26.86
CA ALA A 567 -0.06 4.48 26.61
C ALA A 567 -0.94 4.48 27.87
#